data_AF-A0A7S0WUU7-F1
#
_entry.id   AF-A0A7S0WUU7-F1
#
_cell.length_a   1.000
_cell.length_b   1.000
_cell.length_c   1.000
_cell.angle_alpha   90.00
_cell.angle_beta   90.00
_cell.angle_gamma   90.00
#
_symmetry.space_group_name_H-M   'P 1'
#
loop_
_entity.id
_entity.type
_entity.pdbx_description
1 polymer ?
#
loop_
_entity_poly.entity_id
_entity_poly.type
_entity_poly.pdbx_seq_one_letter_code
_entity_poly.pdbx_strand_id
1 'polypeptide(L)'
;ARHGVQVVEDPPPEASSAGDAGPSGAGEGSAAALRRRTTSLAPGREGAEVLFTGVGLRPADLQGLVEACKVQVAAMAPLRTRASITAAELDQIQDAHQLDPLPEGFFYNGTAYVNFMNEASKLHPQIEDFVAEFVSQQNESIERANAEVAVQGAGVTPFAITEVVCV
;
A
#
# COMPACT_ATOMS: atom_id res chain seq x y z
N ALA A 1 -7.46 9.15 51.37
CA ALA A 1 -6.34 9.25 52.32
C ALA A 1 -5.21 8.29 51.94
N ARG A 2 -4.19 8.81 51.24
CA ARG A 2 -2.78 8.40 51.18
C ARG A 2 -2.04 9.74 51.01
N HIS A 3 -1.55 10.31 52.13
CA HIS A 3 -0.11 10.58 52.39
C HIS A 3 0.58 11.21 51.16
N GLY A 4 0.82 12.53 51.10
CA GLY A 4 1.81 13.29 51.89
C GLY A 4 3.19 13.06 51.26
N VAL A 5 3.94 14.04 50.74
CA VAL A 5 4.55 15.20 51.41
C VAL A 5 5.20 16.12 50.35
N GLN A 6 5.14 17.44 50.57
CA GLN A 6 5.88 18.53 49.89
C GLN A 6 7.31 18.65 50.42
N VAL A 7 8.28 19.20 49.65
CA VAL A 7 9.36 20.16 50.07
C VAL A 7 9.94 20.78 48.78
N VAL A 8 9.65 22.04 48.40
CA VAL A 8 10.31 23.34 48.72
C VAL A 8 11.66 23.59 47.99
N GLU A 9 11.73 24.76 47.36
CA GLU A 9 12.69 25.32 46.37
C GLU A 9 14.05 25.84 46.90
N ASP A 10 14.99 25.91 45.94
CA ASP A 10 16.12 26.87 45.68
C ASP A 10 17.25 27.07 46.71
N PRO A 11 18.47 27.57 46.37
CA PRO A 11 18.92 28.36 45.18
C PRO A 11 20.31 27.93 44.56
N PRO A 12 20.88 28.64 43.54
CA PRO A 12 22.15 28.25 42.87
C PRO A 12 23.39 28.91 43.51
N PRO A 13 24.61 28.42 43.20
CA PRO A 13 25.72 29.36 42.99
C PRO A 13 26.74 28.98 41.89
N GLU A 14 27.63 29.95 41.63
CA GLU A 14 28.44 30.20 40.44
C GLU A 14 29.79 29.44 40.32
N ALA A 15 30.26 29.38 39.06
CA ALA A 15 31.65 29.46 38.52
C ALA A 15 32.86 28.75 39.19
N SER A 16 33.62 27.94 38.41
CA SER A 16 35.05 28.18 38.06
C SER A 16 35.80 26.95 37.48
N SER A 17 36.46 27.19 36.33
CA SER A 17 37.78 26.72 35.82
C SER A 17 38.12 25.25 35.47
N ALA A 18 38.49 25.09 34.18
CA ALA A 18 39.70 24.46 33.61
C ALA A 18 39.86 22.93 33.55
N GLY A 19 40.05 22.42 32.32
CA GLY A 19 40.55 21.06 32.03
C GLY A 19 40.45 20.69 30.56
N ASP A 20 41.56 20.85 29.84
CA ASP A 20 41.81 20.51 28.43
C ASP A 20 41.72 18.99 28.15
N ALA A 21 41.01 18.59 27.09
CA ALA A 21 41.29 17.39 26.28
C ALA A 21 40.35 17.31 25.05
N GLY A 22 40.90 17.38 23.84
CA GLY A 22 40.24 16.92 22.61
C GLY A 22 39.93 15.41 22.65
N PRO A 23 39.10 14.87 21.73
CA PRO A 23 39.47 14.74 20.31
C PRO A 23 38.35 15.19 19.35
N SER A 24 38.68 15.80 18.22
CA SER A 24 38.89 15.10 16.93
C SER A 24 37.76 14.14 16.56
N GLY A 25 36.92 14.53 15.60
CA GLY A 25 35.89 13.67 15.04
C GLY A 25 34.87 14.42 14.18
N ALA A 26 35.33 15.20 13.20
CA ALA A 26 34.48 15.64 12.10
C ALA A 26 34.14 14.41 11.25
N GLY A 27 32.96 13.83 11.46
CA GLY A 27 32.35 12.86 10.56
C GLY A 27 31.45 13.58 9.58
N GLU A 28 32.03 14.35 8.65
CA GLU A 28 31.30 14.83 7.50
C GLU A 28 30.88 13.61 6.66
N GLY A 29 29.57 13.42 6.52
CA GLY A 29 28.99 12.42 5.65
C GLY A 29 29.49 12.63 4.23
N SER A 30 30.44 11.80 3.82
CA SER A 30 31.02 11.83 2.49
C SER A 30 29.92 11.55 1.46
N ALA A 31 29.59 12.58 0.68
CA ALA A 31 28.71 12.48 -0.46
C ALA A 31 29.36 11.51 -1.47
N ALA A 32 28.83 10.28 -1.54
CA ALA A 32 29.19 9.34 -2.59
C ALA A 32 28.84 9.98 -3.94
N ALA A 33 29.86 10.44 -4.67
CA ALA A 33 29.69 11.05 -5.97
C ALA A 33 29.27 9.97 -6.98
N LEU A 34 27.96 9.87 -7.24
CA LEU A 34 27.41 8.97 -8.24
C LEU A 34 27.82 9.43 -9.64
N ARG A 35 28.92 8.88 -10.18
CA ARG A 35 29.31 9.08 -11.57
C ARG A 35 28.63 8.04 -12.46
N ARG A 36 27.66 8.45 -13.28
CA ARG A 36 27.17 7.61 -14.38
C ARG A 36 28.30 7.40 -15.40
N ARG A 37 28.87 6.20 -15.46
CA ARG A 37 29.63 5.74 -16.63
C ARG A 37 28.76 4.76 -17.40
N THR A 38 28.47 5.08 -18.65
CA THR A 38 27.92 4.12 -19.61
C THR A 38 29.10 3.35 -20.21
N THR A 39 29.35 2.14 -19.73
CA THR A 39 30.28 1.22 -20.39
C THR A 39 29.55 0.60 -21.58
N SER A 40 30.07 0.82 -22.79
CA SER A 40 29.55 0.21 -24.02
C SER A 40 29.85 -1.29 -23.97
N LEU A 41 28.94 -2.10 -23.44
CA LEU A 41 28.99 -3.56 -23.55
C LEU A 41 28.72 -3.99 -25.00
N ALA A 42 29.34 -5.11 -25.38
CA ALA A 42 29.25 -5.70 -26.73
C ALA A 42 27.80 -5.81 -27.24
N PRO A 43 27.57 -5.74 -28.57
CA PRO A 43 26.23 -5.78 -29.14
C PRO A 43 25.51 -7.08 -28.71
N GLY A 44 24.44 -6.94 -27.94
CA GLY A 44 23.61 -8.07 -27.47
C GLY A 44 23.48 -8.20 -25.94
N ARG A 45 24.18 -7.40 -25.13
CA ARG A 45 23.93 -7.28 -23.68
C ARG A 45 23.52 -5.85 -23.34
N GLU A 46 22.22 -5.60 -23.30
CA GLU A 46 21.69 -4.38 -22.68
C GLU A 46 21.75 -4.54 -21.17
N GLY A 47 22.64 -3.79 -20.51
CA GLY A 47 22.83 -3.86 -19.07
C GLY A 47 23.38 -2.54 -18.53
N ALA A 48 22.97 -2.20 -17.32
CA ALA A 48 23.53 -1.08 -16.57
C ALA A 48 24.39 -1.62 -15.43
N GLU A 49 25.61 -1.10 -15.31
CA GLU A 49 26.54 -1.44 -14.22
C GLU A 49 26.58 -0.31 -13.20
N VAL A 50 26.58 -0.66 -11.91
CA VAL A 50 26.70 0.29 -10.81
C VAL A 50 27.94 -0.07 -9.99
N LEU A 51 28.92 0.83 -9.98
CA LEU A 51 30.14 0.69 -9.18
C LEU A 51 30.00 1.46 -7.87
N PHE A 52 30.19 0.78 -6.75
CA PHE A 52 30.23 1.38 -5.42
C PHE A 52 31.69 1.54 -4.97
N THR A 53 32.07 2.73 -4.50
CA THR A 53 33.42 3.01 -3.99
C THR A 53 33.34 3.64 -2.61
N GLY A 54 34.11 3.13 -1.65
CA GLY A 54 34.11 3.61 -0.26
C GLY A 54 34.87 2.69 0.68
N VAL A 55 34.97 3.07 1.94
CA VAL A 55 35.63 2.27 2.99
C VAL A 55 34.57 1.55 3.83
N GLY A 56 34.80 0.27 4.15
CA GLY A 56 33.88 -0.51 4.99
C GLY A 56 32.59 -0.96 4.29
N LEU A 57 32.56 -0.98 2.97
CA LEU A 57 31.41 -1.47 2.20
C LEU A 57 31.26 -2.99 2.33
N ARG A 58 30.08 -3.45 2.74
CA ARG A 58 29.74 -4.88 2.81
C ARG A 58 28.84 -5.26 1.63
N PRO A 59 29.19 -6.28 0.82
CA PRO A 59 28.39 -6.67 -0.35
C PRO A 59 26.92 -6.96 -0.03
N ALA A 60 26.65 -7.61 1.12
CA ALA A 60 25.29 -7.95 1.55
C ALA A 60 24.41 -6.72 1.78
N ASP A 61 24.97 -5.64 2.35
CA ASP A 61 24.22 -4.40 2.58
C ASP A 61 23.94 -3.67 1.27
N LEU A 62 24.91 -3.65 0.36
CA LEU A 62 24.76 -3.03 -0.95
C LEU A 62 23.72 -3.78 -1.81
N GLN A 63 23.73 -5.11 -1.76
CA GLN A 63 22.71 -5.91 -2.41
C GLN A 63 21.32 -5.61 -1.83
N GLY A 64 21.19 -5.58 -0.50
CA GLY A 64 19.93 -5.23 0.16
C GLY A 64 19.45 -3.81 -0.20
N LEU A 65 20.37 -2.84 -0.33
CA LEU A 65 20.06 -1.48 -0.75
C LEU A 65 19.51 -1.45 -2.19
N VAL A 66 20.19 -2.11 -3.14
CA VAL A 66 19.75 -2.17 -4.54
C VAL A 66 18.42 -2.91 -4.67
N GLU A 67 18.23 -3.98 -3.90
CA GLU A 67 16.96 -4.71 -3.84
C GLU A 67 15.82 -3.88 -3.28
N ALA A 68 16.09 -3.05 -2.25
CA ALA A 68 15.11 -2.12 -1.70
C ALA A 68 14.73 -1.00 -2.68
N CYS A 69 15.60 -0.66 -3.64
CA CYS A 69 15.30 0.30 -4.70
C CYS A 69 14.46 -0.28 -5.85
N LYS A 70 14.13 -1.58 -5.85
CA LYS A 70 13.25 -2.17 -6.87
C LYS A 70 11.87 -1.54 -6.79
N VAL A 71 11.38 -1.00 -7.90
CA VAL A 71 9.99 -0.55 -8.03
C VAL A 71 9.10 -1.77 -7.79
N GLN A 72 8.33 -1.74 -6.70
CA GLN A 72 7.30 -2.74 -6.47
C GLN A 72 6.05 -2.35 -7.25
N VAL A 73 5.79 -3.07 -8.34
CA VAL A 73 4.53 -2.96 -9.06
C VAL A 73 3.49 -3.71 -8.23
N ALA A 74 2.44 -3.02 -7.79
CA ALA A 74 1.34 -3.67 -7.09
C ALA A 74 0.72 -4.76 -7.98
N ALA A 75 0.19 -5.83 -7.39
CA ALA A 75 -0.49 -6.86 -8.16
C ALA A 75 -1.87 -6.36 -8.63
N MET A 76 -2.25 -6.72 -9.86
CA MET A 76 -3.60 -6.45 -10.36
C MET A 76 -4.63 -7.21 -9.51
N ALA A 77 -5.69 -6.53 -9.11
CA ALA A 77 -6.78 -7.13 -8.36
C ALA A 77 -7.72 -7.93 -9.30
N PRO A 78 -8.22 -9.10 -8.87
CA PRO A 78 -9.15 -9.89 -9.67
C PRO A 78 -10.52 -9.20 -9.74
N LEU A 79 -11.20 -9.33 -10.88
CA LEU A 79 -12.57 -8.87 -11.04
C LEU A 79 -13.52 -9.68 -10.15
N ARG A 80 -14.55 -9.00 -9.64
CA ARG A 80 -15.61 -9.59 -8.85
C ARG A 80 -16.69 -10.17 -9.77
N THR A 81 -17.32 -11.23 -9.28
CA THR A 81 -18.44 -11.90 -9.92
C THR A 81 -19.60 -12.04 -8.94
N ARG A 82 -20.79 -12.42 -9.42
CA ARG A 82 -21.95 -12.68 -8.54
C ARG A 82 -21.64 -13.67 -7.41
N ALA A 83 -20.83 -14.69 -7.71
CA ALA A 83 -20.42 -15.71 -6.73
C ALA A 83 -19.44 -15.18 -5.67
N SER A 84 -18.78 -14.06 -5.93
CA SER A 84 -17.84 -13.42 -4.99
C SER A 84 -18.52 -12.47 -3.99
N ILE A 85 -19.84 -12.29 -4.09
CA ILE A 85 -20.62 -11.45 -3.18
C ILE A 85 -20.94 -12.22 -1.91
N THR A 86 -20.58 -11.63 -0.78
CA THR A 86 -20.84 -12.17 0.55
C THR A 86 -22.27 -11.92 1.01
N ALA A 87 -22.74 -12.68 2.00
CA ALA A 87 -24.06 -12.44 2.60
C ALA A 87 -24.19 -11.03 3.21
N ALA A 88 -23.12 -10.52 3.83
CA ALA A 88 -23.11 -9.18 4.41
C ALA A 88 -23.22 -8.08 3.35
N GLU A 89 -22.56 -8.24 2.19
CA GLU A 89 -22.71 -7.32 1.05
C GLU A 89 -24.12 -7.42 0.47
N LEU A 90 -24.71 -8.62 0.42
CA LEU A 90 -26.09 -8.80 -0.04
C LEU A 90 -27.09 -8.09 0.89
N ASP A 91 -26.91 -8.19 2.20
CA ASP A 91 -27.72 -7.49 3.19
C ASP A 91 -27.56 -5.96 3.03
N GLN A 92 -26.34 -5.48 2.81
CA GLN A 92 -26.10 -4.06 2.55
C GLN A 92 -26.80 -3.56 1.28
N ILE A 93 -26.76 -4.35 0.20
CA ILE A 93 -27.45 -4.02 -1.06
C ILE A 93 -28.97 -4.02 -0.81
N GLN A 94 -29.49 -5.01 -0.09
CA GLN A 94 -30.90 -5.07 0.26
C GLN A 94 -31.34 -3.87 1.11
N ASP A 95 -30.54 -3.45 2.09
CA ASP A 95 -30.83 -2.29 2.95
C ASP A 95 -30.81 -0.98 2.18
N ALA A 96 -29.89 -0.84 1.21
CA ALA A 96 -29.78 0.34 0.36
C ALA A 96 -31.00 0.52 -0.55
N HIS A 97 -31.59 -0.58 -1.01
CA HIS A 97 -32.69 -0.59 -1.99
C HIS A 97 -34.05 -1.00 -1.40
N GLN A 98 -34.19 -1.07 -0.07
CA GLN A 98 -35.45 -1.50 0.56
C GLN A 98 -36.63 -0.54 0.36
N LEU A 99 -36.34 0.74 0.06
CA LEU A 99 -37.33 1.79 -0.19
C LEU A 99 -37.50 2.10 -1.68
N ASP A 100 -36.81 1.38 -2.54
CA ASP A 100 -36.91 1.56 -3.98
C ASP A 100 -38.30 1.13 -4.48
N PRO A 101 -38.79 1.74 -5.57
CA PRO A 101 -40.10 1.43 -6.10
C PRO A 101 -40.15 -0.04 -6.54
N LEU A 102 -41.17 -0.74 -6.05
CA LEU A 102 -41.40 -2.14 -6.41
C LEU A 102 -41.93 -2.25 -7.85
N PRO A 103 -41.56 -3.33 -8.58
CA PRO A 103 -42.19 -3.66 -9.84
C PRO A 103 -43.70 -3.85 -9.71
N GLU A 104 -44.41 -3.69 -10.82
CA GLU A 104 -45.85 -3.92 -10.86
C GLU A 104 -46.21 -5.33 -10.38
N GLY A 105 -47.25 -5.41 -9.54
CA GLY A 105 -47.72 -6.69 -8.99
C GLY A 105 -46.95 -7.19 -7.76
N PHE A 106 -45.96 -6.45 -7.27
CA PHE A 106 -45.29 -6.71 -5.99
C PHE A 106 -45.69 -5.66 -4.95
N PHE A 107 -45.78 -6.09 -3.69
CA PHE A 107 -45.95 -5.21 -2.55
C PHE A 107 -45.21 -5.75 -1.32
N TYR A 108 -44.81 -4.86 -0.42
CA TYR A 108 -44.23 -5.25 0.86
C TYR A 108 -45.31 -5.27 1.94
N ASN A 109 -45.50 -6.41 2.60
CA ASN A 109 -46.56 -6.60 3.61
C ASN A 109 -46.11 -6.29 5.06
N GLY A 110 -44.93 -5.70 5.24
CA GLY A 110 -44.32 -5.48 6.55
C GLY A 110 -43.46 -6.62 7.06
N THR A 111 -43.37 -7.74 6.34
CA THR A 111 -42.50 -8.88 6.68
C THR A 111 -41.77 -9.44 5.47
N ALA A 112 -42.42 -9.49 4.32
CA ALA A 112 -41.89 -10.04 3.07
C ALA A 112 -42.44 -9.28 1.85
N TYR A 113 -41.74 -9.41 0.73
CA TYR A 113 -42.21 -9.00 -0.59
C TYR A 113 -43.12 -10.09 -1.12
N VAL A 114 -44.33 -9.71 -1.52
CA VAL A 114 -45.36 -10.63 -1.98
C VAL A 114 -45.83 -10.21 -3.37
N ASN A 115 -46.00 -11.18 -4.26
CA ASN A 115 -46.55 -10.95 -5.59
C ASN A 115 -48.07 -11.23 -5.67
N PHE A 116 -48.67 -11.01 -6.83
CA PHE A 116 -50.09 -11.30 -7.08
C PHE A 116 -50.47 -12.79 -6.95
N MET A 117 -49.48 -13.70 -7.00
CA MET A 117 -49.66 -15.15 -6.79
C MET A 117 -49.46 -15.55 -5.32
N ASN A 118 -49.32 -14.58 -4.41
CA ASN A 118 -49.02 -14.79 -3.00
C ASN A 118 -47.67 -15.50 -2.72
N GLU A 119 -46.75 -15.50 -3.67
CA GLU A 119 -45.38 -15.96 -3.45
C GLU A 119 -44.63 -14.91 -2.64
N ALA A 120 -43.99 -15.35 -1.55
CA ALA A 120 -43.31 -14.48 -0.61
C ALA A 120 -41.78 -14.65 -0.70
N SER A 121 -41.07 -13.53 -0.80
CA SER A 121 -39.62 -13.45 -0.74
C SER A 121 -39.18 -12.49 0.37
N LYS A 122 -38.06 -12.79 1.02
CA LYS A 122 -37.43 -11.87 1.99
C LYS A 122 -36.62 -10.76 1.30
N LEU A 123 -36.18 -11.02 0.07
CA LEU A 123 -35.36 -10.11 -0.71
C LEU A 123 -36.22 -9.33 -1.69
N HIS A 124 -35.74 -8.13 -2.04
CA HIS A 124 -36.34 -7.30 -3.06
C HIS A 124 -36.48 -8.07 -4.37
N PRO A 125 -37.61 -7.96 -5.11
CA PRO A 125 -37.81 -8.70 -6.36
C PRO A 125 -36.71 -8.46 -7.41
N GLN A 126 -36.07 -7.29 -7.37
CA GLN A 126 -34.97 -6.90 -8.25
C GLN A 126 -33.58 -7.02 -7.60
N ILE A 127 -33.44 -7.83 -6.54
CA ILE A 127 -32.16 -7.95 -5.82
C ILE A 127 -31.01 -8.39 -6.72
N GLU A 128 -31.26 -9.25 -7.71
CA GLU A 128 -30.22 -9.69 -8.65
C GLU A 128 -29.74 -8.56 -9.57
N ASP A 129 -30.62 -7.65 -9.98
CA ASP A 129 -30.25 -6.48 -10.78
C ASP A 129 -29.36 -5.53 -9.96
N PHE A 130 -29.72 -5.29 -8.70
CA PHE A 130 -28.92 -4.46 -7.78
C PHE A 130 -27.55 -5.07 -7.50
N VAL A 131 -27.48 -6.40 -7.36
CA VAL A 131 -26.19 -7.07 -7.21
C VAL A 131 -25.35 -6.97 -8.47
N ALA A 132 -25.97 -7.09 -9.65
CA ALA A 132 -25.26 -6.92 -10.92
C ALA A 132 -24.67 -5.50 -11.05
N GLU A 133 -25.45 -4.48 -10.69
CA GLU A 133 -24.99 -3.09 -10.67
C GLU A 133 -23.84 -2.89 -9.67
N PHE A 134 -23.97 -3.43 -8.45
CA PHE A 134 -22.92 -3.37 -7.45
C PHE A 134 -21.62 -4.02 -7.94
N VAL A 135 -21.70 -5.22 -8.53
CA VAL A 135 -20.53 -5.91 -9.11
C VAL A 135 -19.92 -5.09 -10.23
N SER A 136 -20.74 -4.51 -11.12
CA SER A 136 -20.28 -3.67 -12.22
C SER A 136 -19.51 -2.45 -11.69
N GLN A 137 -20.05 -1.76 -10.70
CA GLN A 137 -19.42 -0.58 -10.11
C GLN A 137 -18.09 -0.93 -9.41
N GLN A 138 -18.04 -2.05 -8.69
CA GLN A 138 -16.80 -2.54 -8.07
C GLN A 138 -15.76 -2.91 -9.13
N ASN A 139 -16.18 -3.57 -10.20
CA ASN A 139 -15.29 -3.95 -11.30
C ASN A 139 -14.74 -2.74 -12.03
N GLU A 140 -15.55 -1.71 -12.27
CA GLU A 140 -15.06 -0.47 -12.88
C GLU A 140 -13.97 0.20 -12.01
N SER A 141 -14.13 0.17 -10.69
CA SER A 141 -13.10 0.66 -9.76
C SER A 141 -11.84 -0.19 -9.81
N ILE A 142 -11.97 -1.52 -9.90
CA ILE A 142 -10.85 -2.45 -10.02
C ILE A 142 -10.13 -2.25 -11.36
N GLU A 143 -10.86 -2.06 -12.45
CA GLU A 143 -10.30 -1.83 -13.78
C GLU A 143 -9.50 -0.53 -13.83
N ARG A 144 -10.02 0.56 -13.23
CA ARG A 144 -9.27 1.81 -13.10
C ARG A 144 -7.97 1.61 -12.32
N ALA A 145 -8.03 0.94 -11.18
CA ALA A 145 -6.84 0.65 -10.37
C ALA A 145 -5.85 -0.24 -11.13
N ASN A 146 -6.34 -1.27 -11.83
CA ASN A 146 -5.52 -2.17 -12.62
C ASN A 146 -4.87 -1.47 -13.83
N ALA A 147 -5.55 -0.49 -14.44
CA ALA A 147 -4.99 0.32 -15.50
C ALA A 147 -3.80 1.17 -14.99
N GLU A 148 -3.93 1.77 -13.80
CA GLU A 148 -2.82 2.51 -13.17
C GLU A 148 -1.63 1.59 -12.87
N VAL A 149 -1.90 0.40 -12.33
CA VAL A 149 -0.89 -0.64 -12.09
C VAL A 149 -0.21 -1.08 -13.39
N ALA A 150 -0.98 -1.27 -14.46
CA ALA A 150 -0.43 -1.67 -15.76
C ALA A 150 0.50 -0.59 -16.33
N VAL A 151 0.16 0.70 -16.20
CA VAL A 151 1.04 1.81 -16.61
C VAL A 151 2.34 1.82 -15.79
N GLN A 152 2.26 1.58 -14.49
CA GLN A 152 3.43 1.49 -13.62
C GLN A 152 4.31 0.27 -13.95
N GLY A 153 3.69 -0.86 -14.34
CA GLY A 153 4.39 -2.09 -14.69
C GLY A 153 4.98 -2.12 -16.11
N ALA A 154 4.46 -1.31 -17.05
CA ALA A 154 4.81 -1.37 -18.47
C ALA A 154 6.29 -1.05 -18.79
N GLY A 155 7.05 -0.49 -17.84
CA GLY A 155 8.48 -0.20 -17.98
C GLY A 155 9.41 -0.99 -17.05
N VAL A 156 8.86 -1.88 -16.21
CA VAL A 156 9.66 -2.62 -15.22
C VAL A 156 10.15 -3.91 -15.85
N THR A 157 11.32 -3.86 -16.48
CA THR A 157 12.03 -5.08 -16.88
C THR A 157 12.58 -5.77 -15.62
N PRO A 158 12.47 -7.10 -15.49
CA PRO A 158 13.11 -7.81 -14.39
C PRO A 158 14.63 -7.60 -14.47
N PHE A 159 15.17 -6.81 -13.54
CA PHE A 159 16.60 -6.63 -13.39
C PHE A 159 17.15 -7.69 -12.43
N ALA A 160 18.03 -8.55 -12.94
CA ALA A 160 18.76 -9.52 -12.14
C ALA A 160 20.14 -8.97 -11.78
N ILE A 161 20.44 -8.85 -10.49
CA ILE A 161 21.79 -8.54 -10.01
C ILE A 161 22.63 -9.79 -10.32
N THR A 162 23.57 -9.67 -11.25
CA THR A 162 24.38 -10.83 -11.69
C THR A 162 25.63 -11.00 -10.85
N GLU A 163 26.20 -9.91 -10.34
CA GLU A 163 27.41 -9.92 -9.50
C GLU A 163 27.56 -8.59 -8.73
N VAL A 164 28.04 -8.64 -7.49
CA VAL A 164 28.40 -7.44 -6.70
C VAL A 164 29.90 -7.52 -6.43
N VAL A 165 30.68 -6.69 -7.13
CA VAL A 165 32.13 -6.59 -6.95
C VAL A 165 32.44 -5.35 -6.12
N CYS A 166 33.08 -5.54 -4.96
CA CYS A 166 33.61 -4.45 -4.15
C CYS A 166 35.13 -4.35 -4.40
N VAL A 167 35.61 -3.14 -4.71
CA VAL A 167 37.03 -2.82 -4.95
C VAL A 167 37.59 -2.01 -3.77
#